data_AF-A0A3R6K7B4-F1
#
_entry.id   AF-A0A3R6K7B4-F1
#
_cell.length_a   1.000
_cell.length_b   1.000
_cell.length_c   1.000
_cell.angle_alpha   90.00
_cell.angle_beta   90.00
_cell.angle_gamma   90.00
#
_symmetry.space_group_name_H-M   'P 1'
#
loop_
_entity.id
_entity.type
_entity.pdbx_description
1 polymer ?
#
loop_
_entity_poly.entity_id
_entity_poly.type
_entity_poly.pdbx_seq_one_letter_code
_entity_poly.pdbx_strand_id
1 'polypeptide(L)'
;MNGLIIGMDLCDSCTHISCQGQETIWSVPTRIGKEPDSDVWRVAEESAGGALEGMVVEDKLLSLAMKDGTATIDGVRYEGLYLLKMFLKQVLAIPRQASGKEEIENLVITVPKLEVKLVDCLMYCADFLEIDRSRVHVISHAESFVYYVMSQKREVWSNQVGMFELSENGLHYYELRVQRGLRQMQVVADQEELEESFHLNVLDSDAGIQMADRILSSCAERLLQKRLFSAIILTGRGFAQTDWASDFMQQICKRRRVFAEMDVFTRGALIRSEDLCEAQSAYHFTCICEGRLKTTVSLKIQEREKEGQLVLASAGDSWYETKMTAEFIVSGTPEVEFSLQPLEPRKKKTVKIPLEGFPKRPDRTTRIEMAFGFTGEDTMIVMIRDLGFGELFPATNRMIKQEVSL
;
A
#
# COMPACT_ATOMS: atom_id res chain seq x y z
N MET A 1 -16.52 20.07 3.95
CA MET A 1 -16.50 18.65 3.53
C MET A 1 -17.64 17.96 4.24
N ASN A 2 -18.51 17.26 3.49
CA ASN A 2 -19.76 16.73 4.05
C ASN A 2 -19.73 15.20 4.24
N GLY A 3 -18.85 14.47 3.54
CA GLY A 3 -18.69 13.03 3.71
C GLY A 3 -17.75 12.61 4.85
N LEU A 4 -17.52 11.30 4.93
CA LEU A 4 -16.58 10.61 5.80
C LEU A 4 -15.17 10.60 5.19
N ILE A 5 -14.16 10.89 6.01
CA ILE A 5 -12.75 10.70 5.67
C ILE A 5 -12.22 9.59 6.56
N ILE A 6 -11.79 8.48 5.96
CA ILE A 6 -11.54 7.21 6.65
C ILE A 6 -10.12 6.72 6.35
N GLY A 7 -9.39 6.38 7.42
CA GLY A 7 -8.24 5.49 7.36
C GLY A 7 -8.66 4.09 7.83
N MET A 8 -8.28 3.06 7.08
CA MET A 8 -8.55 1.68 7.42
C MET A 8 -7.27 0.86 7.31
N ASP A 9 -6.88 0.19 8.39
CA ASP A 9 -5.86 -0.85 8.37
C ASP A 9 -6.54 -2.20 8.16
N LEU A 10 -6.25 -2.83 7.02
CA LEU A 10 -6.89 -4.06 6.57
C LEU A 10 -5.86 -5.18 6.43
N CYS A 11 -5.92 -6.16 7.34
CA CYS A 11 -5.15 -7.39 7.27
C CYS A 11 -6.02 -8.61 7.62
N ASP A 12 -5.52 -9.82 7.39
CA ASP A 12 -6.30 -11.07 7.60
C ASP A 12 -6.64 -11.37 9.07
N SER A 13 -5.98 -10.73 10.04
CA SER A 13 -6.22 -10.97 11.46
C SER A 13 -7.24 -9.97 12.05
N CYS A 14 -6.97 -8.68 11.93
CA CYS A 14 -7.82 -7.62 12.48
C CYS A 14 -7.86 -6.40 11.55
N THR A 15 -9.02 -5.78 11.44
CA THR A 15 -9.22 -4.52 10.73
C THR A 15 -9.39 -3.39 11.72
N HIS A 16 -8.58 -2.34 11.59
CA HIS A 16 -8.73 -1.11 12.37
C HIS A 16 -9.28 0.01 11.51
N ILE A 17 -10.16 0.84 12.07
CA ILE A 17 -10.78 1.96 11.37
C ILE A 17 -10.62 3.22 12.20
N SER A 18 -10.14 4.28 11.57
CA SER A 18 -10.11 5.63 12.11
C SER A 18 -10.89 6.55 11.18
N CYS A 19 -11.69 7.45 11.75
CA CYS A 19 -12.50 8.39 11.00
C CYS A 19 -12.23 9.82 11.49
N GLN A 20 -12.12 10.77 10.55
CA GLN A 20 -11.96 12.18 10.89
C GLN A 20 -13.07 12.65 11.84
N GLY A 21 -12.68 13.38 12.89
CA GLY A 21 -13.60 13.94 13.88
C GLY A 21 -14.13 12.92 14.90
N GLN A 22 -13.65 11.68 14.87
CA GLN A 22 -14.00 10.63 15.84
C GLN A 22 -12.76 10.29 16.66
N GLU A 23 -12.91 10.28 18.00
CA GLU A 23 -11.81 9.87 18.89
C GLU A 23 -11.68 8.34 18.96
N THR A 24 -12.78 7.62 18.71
CA THR A 24 -12.83 6.17 18.73
C THR A 24 -12.12 5.58 17.52
N ILE A 25 -11.24 4.63 17.77
CA ILE A 25 -10.71 3.71 16.77
C ILE A 25 -11.46 2.40 16.94
N TRP A 26 -12.06 1.91 15.85
CA TRP A 26 -12.77 0.64 15.86
C TRP A 26 -11.80 -0.46 15.46
N SER A 27 -11.83 -1.57 16.18
CA SER A 27 -11.03 -2.77 15.92
C SER A 27 -11.99 -3.94 15.78
N VAL A 28 -11.95 -4.62 14.64
CA VAL A 28 -12.85 -5.73 14.33
C VAL A 28 -12.06 -6.90 13.73
N PRO A 29 -12.28 -8.15 14.19
CA PRO A 29 -11.63 -9.31 13.56
C PRO A 29 -11.98 -9.40 12.07
N THR A 30 -10.99 -9.69 11.21
CA THR A 30 -11.20 -9.77 9.75
C THR A 30 -11.81 -11.11 9.35
N ARG A 31 -13.06 -11.30 9.76
CA ARG A 31 -13.82 -12.52 9.53
C ARG A 31 -15.30 -12.21 9.41
N ILE A 32 -15.99 -13.01 8.62
CA ILE A 32 -17.39 -12.80 8.28
C ILE A 32 -18.15 -14.12 8.30
N GLY A 33 -19.40 -14.08 8.77
CA GLY A 33 -20.31 -15.19 8.63
C GLY A 33 -21.71 -14.72 8.25
N LYS A 34 -22.55 -15.71 7.99
CA LYS A 34 -23.94 -15.53 7.58
C LYS A 34 -24.86 -16.09 8.66
N GLU A 35 -25.81 -15.30 9.13
CA GLU A 35 -26.81 -15.74 10.12
C GLU A 35 -27.59 -16.95 9.54
N PRO A 36 -27.79 -18.04 10.30
CA PRO A 36 -28.49 -19.25 9.83
C PRO A 36 -29.87 -18.95 9.23
N ASP A 37 -30.21 -19.63 8.13
CA ASP A 37 -31.50 -19.49 7.42
C ASP A 37 -31.85 -18.05 6.96
N SER A 38 -30.85 -17.15 6.84
CA SER A 38 -31.06 -15.76 6.45
C SER A 38 -30.00 -15.28 5.44
N ASP A 39 -30.24 -14.19 4.72
CA ASP A 39 -29.23 -13.53 3.87
C ASP A 39 -28.47 -12.40 4.59
N VAL A 40 -28.45 -12.44 5.92
CA VAL A 40 -27.80 -11.42 6.75
C VAL A 40 -26.36 -11.81 7.06
N TRP A 41 -25.43 -10.94 6.68
CA TRP A 41 -24.00 -11.11 6.93
C TRP A 41 -23.54 -10.28 8.12
N ARG A 42 -22.66 -10.85 8.95
CA ARG A 42 -22.15 -10.21 10.18
C ARG A 42 -20.64 -10.41 10.32
N VAL A 43 -19.97 -9.38 10.82
CA VAL A 43 -18.62 -9.52 11.37
C VAL A 43 -18.73 -10.32 12.67
N ALA A 44 -17.91 -11.36 12.85
CA ALA A 44 -17.95 -12.17 14.05
C ALA A 44 -16.97 -11.62 15.11
N GLU A 45 -17.43 -11.19 16.28
CA GLU A 45 -16.58 -10.73 17.39
C GLU A 45 -16.11 -11.88 18.30
N GLU A 46 -14.98 -11.75 18.99
CA GLU A 46 -14.45 -12.80 19.89
C GLU A 46 -15.08 -12.80 21.29
N SER A 47 -15.65 -11.67 21.75
CA SER A 47 -15.90 -11.41 23.17
C SER A 47 -17.35 -11.24 23.59
N ALA A 48 -18.33 -11.39 22.69
CA ALA A 48 -19.69 -11.71 23.13
C ALA A 48 -19.76 -13.22 23.35
N GLY A 49 -20.14 -13.67 24.55
CA GLY A 49 -20.38 -15.08 24.91
C GLY A 49 -21.49 -15.78 24.10
N GLY A 50 -21.80 -15.28 22.91
CA GLY A 50 -22.40 -16.00 21.81
C GLY A 50 -21.44 -15.87 20.63
N ALA A 51 -20.54 -16.85 20.45
CA ALA A 51 -20.38 -17.35 19.09
C ALA A 51 -21.80 -17.58 18.61
N LEU A 52 -22.29 -16.75 17.67
CA LEU A 52 -23.62 -16.84 17.06
C LEU A 52 -23.90 -18.34 16.85
N GLU A 53 -24.69 -18.96 17.73
CA GLU A 53 -24.74 -20.42 17.83
C GLU A 53 -25.15 -20.98 16.46
N GLY A 54 -24.23 -21.72 15.82
CA GLY A 54 -24.45 -22.31 14.50
C GLY A 54 -24.00 -21.49 13.27
N MET A 55 -23.46 -20.27 13.41
CA MET A 55 -22.93 -19.52 12.27
C MET A 55 -21.58 -20.08 11.80
N VAL A 56 -21.49 -20.47 10.53
CA VAL A 56 -20.21 -20.75 9.88
C VAL A 56 -19.52 -19.42 9.56
N VAL A 57 -18.31 -19.25 10.08
CA VAL A 57 -17.50 -18.03 9.95
C VAL A 57 -16.28 -18.34 9.11
N GLU A 58 -15.96 -17.45 8.18
CA GLU A 58 -14.76 -17.51 7.37
C GLU A 58 -13.81 -16.37 7.74
N ASP A 59 -12.54 -16.72 7.87
CA ASP A 59 -11.43 -15.80 8.15
C ASP A 59 -10.52 -15.66 6.93
N LYS A 60 -9.40 -14.95 7.08
CA LYS A 60 -8.35 -14.80 6.05
C LYS A 60 -8.90 -14.33 4.70
N LEU A 61 -9.81 -13.36 4.76
CA LEU A 61 -10.61 -12.91 3.62
C LEU A 61 -9.74 -12.31 2.50
N LEU A 62 -8.63 -11.64 2.83
CA LEU A 62 -7.71 -11.09 1.83
C LEU A 62 -6.98 -12.24 1.16
N SER A 63 -6.41 -13.17 1.94
CA SER A 63 -5.76 -14.36 1.39
C SER A 63 -6.68 -15.18 0.48
N LEU A 64 -7.96 -15.33 0.85
CA LEU A 64 -8.94 -16.07 0.08
C LEU A 64 -9.27 -15.35 -1.24
N ALA A 65 -9.48 -14.03 -1.21
CA ALA A 65 -9.72 -13.22 -2.41
C ALA A 65 -8.50 -13.21 -3.35
N MET A 66 -7.29 -13.10 -2.79
CA MET A 66 -6.04 -13.08 -3.54
C MET A 66 -5.74 -14.38 -4.28
N LYS A 67 -6.15 -15.52 -3.70
CA LYS A 67 -5.93 -16.86 -4.27
C LYS A 67 -7.06 -17.33 -5.19
N ASP A 68 -8.04 -16.47 -5.50
CA ASP A 68 -9.29 -16.85 -6.17
C ASP A 68 -9.96 -18.06 -5.49
N GLY A 69 -9.83 -18.10 -4.15
CA GLY A 69 -10.30 -19.17 -3.31
C GLY A 69 -11.80 -19.09 -3.08
N THR A 70 -12.35 -20.16 -2.51
CA THR A 70 -13.77 -20.24 -2.17
C THR A 70 -13.95 -20.85 -0.80
N ALA A 71 -14.98 -20.42 -0.10
CA ALA A 71 -15.41 -20.99 1.17
C ALA A 71 -16.85 -21.48 1.07
N THR A 72 -17.24 -22.41 1.95
CA THR A 72 -18.60 -22.97 1.96
C THR A 72 -19.28 -22.60 3.27
N ILE A 73 -20.25 -21.71 3.20
CA ILE A 73 -21.03 -21.23 4.35
C ILE A 73 -22.46 -21.72 4.15
N ASP A 74 -22.97 -22.49 5.11
CA ASP A 74 -24.33 -23.04 5.08
C ASP A 74 -24.64 -23.82 3.78
N GLY A 75 -23.71 -24.68 3.36
CA GLY A 75 -23.84 -25.49 2.14
C GLY A 75 -23.73 -24.71 0.81
N VAL A 76 -23.55 -23.39 0.84
CA VAL A 76 -23.39 -22.54 -0.35
C VAL A 76 -21.92 -22.16 -0.52
N ARG A 77 -21.40 -22.36 -1.73
CA ARG A 77 -20.04 -21.97 -2.10
C ARG A 77 -19.99 -20.48 -2.46
N TYR A 78 -19.13 -19.74 -1.77
CA TYR A 78 -18.88 -18.32 -2.00
C TYR A 78 -17.44 -18.08 -2.44
N GLU A 79 -17.25 -17.13 -3.36
CA GLU A 79 -15.92 -16.65 -3.77
C GLU A 79 -15.32 -15.74 -2.70
N GLY A 80 -13.99 -15.81 -2.51
CA GLY A 80 -13.29 -14.98 -1.53
C GLY A 80 -13.52 -13.47 -1.74
N LEU A 81 -13.55 -13.02 -3.00
CA LEU A 81 -13.86 -11.63 -3.34
C LEU A 81 -15.27 -11.23 -2.88
N TYR A 82 -16.25 -12.13 -3.00
CA TYR A 82 -17.61 -11.86 -2.52
C TYR A 82 -17.65 -11.73 -1.00
N LEU A 83 -16.95 -12.60 -0.27
CA LEU A 83 -16.88 -12.52 1.19
C LEU A 83 -16.19 -11.23 1.65
N LEU A 84 -15.11 -10.81 0.98
CA LEU A 84 -14.44 -9.54 1.25
C LEU A 84 -15.37 -8.34 1.03
N LYS A 85 -16.19 -8.35 -0.04
CA LYS A 85 -17.21 -7.31 -0.29
C LYS A 85 -18.21 -7.21 0.86
N MET A 86 -18.72 -8.36 1.31
CA MET A 86 -19.69 -8.40 2.41
C MET A 86 -19.06 -7.92 3.71
N PHE A 87 -17.79 -8.24 3.96
CA PHE A 87 -17.04 -7.76 5.12
C PHE A 87 -16.86 -6.25 5.10
N LEU A 88 -16.33 -5.69 4.02
CA LEU A 88 -16.15 -4.23 3.90
C LEU A 88 -17.47 -3.47 4.00
N LYS A 89 -18.58 -4.04 3.51
CA LYS A 89 -19.93 -3.48 3.69
C LYS A 89 -20.29 -3.32 5.17
N GLN A 90 -20.04 -4.34 5.99
CA GLN A 90 -20.32 -4.29 7.43
C GLN A 90 -19.38 -3.33 8.16
N VAL A 91 -18.08 -3.41 7.85
CA VAL A 91 -17.04 -2.62 8.51
C VAL A 91 -17.21 -1.12 8.24
N LEU A 92 -17.52 -0.72 7.01
CA LEU A 92 -17.77 0.69 6.68
C LEU A 92 -19.10 1.22 7.21
N ALA A 93 -20.04 0.35 7.62
CA ALA A 93 -21.25 0.79 8.29
C ALA A 93 -20.97 1.34 9.70
N ILE A 94 -19.88 0.91 10.35
CA ILE A 94 -19.50 1.35 11.71
C ILE A 94 -19.25 2.87 11.76
N PRO A 95 -18.31 3.46 10.98
CA PRO A 95 -18.10 4.91 11.00
C PRO A 95 -19.31 5.69 10.44
N ARG A 96 -20.10 5.12 9.53
CA ARG A 96 -21.35 5.74 9.04
C ARG A 96 -22.34 5.94 10.17
N GLN A 97 -22.60 4.88 10.94
CA GLN A 97 -23.51 4.93 12.09
C GLN A 97 -22.99 5.87 13.18
N ALA A 98 -21.69 5.83 13.50
CA ALA A 98 -21.12 6.68 14.54
C ALA A 98 -21.14 8.18 14.20
N SER A 99 -20.95 8.53 12.93
CA SER A 99 -20.92 9.93 12.46
C SER A 99 -22.29 10.46 12.01
N GLY A 100 -23.25 9.57 11.74
CA GLY A 100 -24.52 9.93 11.09
C GLY A 100 -24.39 10.35 9.62
N LYS A 101 -23.26 10.05 8.96
CA LYS A 101 -22.97 10.37 7.56
C LYS A 101 -22.96 9.09 6.72
N GLU A 102 -23.54 9.15 5.52
CA GLU A 102 -23.56 7.99 4.60
C GLU A 102 -22.45 8.05 3.54
N GLU A 103 -22.18 9.24 3.01
CA GLU A 103 -21.23 9.44 1.92
C GLU A 103 -19.79 9.30 2.41
N ILE A 104 -18.98 8.54 1.68
CA ILE A 104 -17.53 8.47 1.88
C ILE A 104 -16.90 9.50 0.94
N GLU A 105 -16.29 10.54 1.53
CA GLU A 105 -15.55 11.58 0.83
C GLU A 105 -14.19 11.04 0.38
N ASN A 106 -13.51 10.32 1.27
CA ASN A 106 -12.23 9.69 0.96
C ASN A 106 -11.98 8.47 1.86
N LEU A 107 -11.37 7.44 1.30
CA LEU A 107 -11.02 6.18 1.98
C LEU A 107 -9.60 5.78 1.60
N VAL A 108 -8.72 5.73 2.60
CA VAL A 108 -7.38 5.16 2.46
C VAL A 108 -7.34 3.83 3.20
N ILE A 109 -7.05 2.75 2.47
CA ILE A 109 -6.88 1.41 3.01
C ILE A 109 -5.38 1.10 3.05
N THR A 110 -4.81 0.90 4.23
CA THR A 110 -3.45 0.41 4.38
C THR A 110 -3.44 -1.11 4.50
N VAL A 111 -2.48 -1.76 3.84
CA VAL A 111 -2.35 -3.23 3.80
C VAL A 111 -0.90 -3.65 4.06
N PRO A 112 -0.64 -4.85 4.62
CA PRO A 112 0.72 -5.29 4.96
C PRO A 112 1.65 -5.35 3.75
N LYS A 113 1.09 -5.69 2.58
CA LYS A 113 1.81 -5.76 1.31
C LYS A 113 0.92 -5.30 0.16
N LEU A 114 1.46 -4.44 -0.71
CA LEU A 114 0.72 -3.89 -1.85
C LEU A 114 0.93 -4.74 -3.10
N GLU A 115 -0.14 -5.41 -3.54
CA GLU A 115 -0.11 -6.30 -4.71
C GLU A 115 -1.22 -5.94 -5.72
N VAL A 116 -0.93 -6.07 -7.02
CA VAL A 116 -1.89 -5.77 -8.12
C VAL A 116 -3.24 -6.42 -7.90
N LYS A 117 -3.25 -7.72 -7.59
CA LYS A 117 -4.48 -8.47 -7.36
C LYS A 117 -5.27 -7.94 -6.17
N LEU A 118 -4.60 -7.48 -5.10
CA LEU A 118 -5.26 -6.96 -3.91
C LEU A 118 -5.91 -5.62 -4.21
N VAL A 119 -5.17 -4.72 -4.89
CA VAL A 119 -5.68 -3.43 -5.35
C VAL A 119 -6.90 -3.64 -6.26
N ASP A 120 -6.82 -4.55 -7.22
CA ASP A 120 -7.96 -4.87 -8.11
C ASP A 120 -9.17 -5.35 -7.31
N CYS A 121 -8.98 -6.29 -6.37
CA CYS A 121 -10.04 -6.78 -5.48
C CYS A 121 -10.69 -5.64 -4.69
N LEU A 122 -9.90 -4.74 -4.11
CA LEU A 122 -10.39 -3.60 -3.33
C LEU A 122 -11.14 -2.58 -4.21
N MET A 123 -10.69 -2.34 -5.44
CA MET A 123 -11.39 -1.48 -6.41
C MET A 123 -12.74 -2.09 -6.84
N TYR A 124 -12.82 -3.42 -7.02
CA TYR A 124 -14.09 -4.10 -7.23
C TYR A 124 -15.00 -4.07 -6.00
N CYS A 125 -14.43 -4.03 -4.79
CA CYS A 125 -15.21 -3.80 -3.58
C CYS A 125 -15.76 -2.38 -3.53
N ALA A 126 -14.96 -1.38 -3.89
CA ALA A 126 -15.40 0.02 -3.98
C ALA A 126 -16.60 0.18 -4.92
N ASP A 127 -16.55 -0.41 -6.12
CA ASP A 127 -17.68 -0.38 -7.07
C ASP A 127 -18.95 -1.01 -6.46
N PHE A 128 -18.81 -2.17 -5.80
CA PHE A 128 -19.93 -2.85 -5.15
C PHE A 128 -20.54 -2.02 -4.01
N LEU A 129 -19.71 -1.24 -3.33
CA LEU A 129 -20.11 -0.35 -2.23
C LEU A 129 -20.54 1.04 -2.72
N GLU A 130 -20.59 1.26 -4.03
CA GLU A 130 -20.95 2.52 -4.68
C GLU A 130 -20.05 3.70 -4.24
N ILE A 131 -18.77 3.42 -3.99
CA ILE A 131 -17.75 4.43 -3.69
C ILE A 131 -16.99 4.70 -4.99
N ASP A 132 -16.91 5.97 -5.40
CA ASP A 132 -16.11 6.35 -6.55
C ASP A 132 -14.66 5.91 -6.35
N ARG A 133 -14.10 5.16 -7.31
CA ARG A 133 -12.71 4.68 -7.25
C ARG A 133 -11.70 5.81 -7.08
N SER A 134 -12.01 7.04 -7.52
CA SER A 134 -11.14 8.20 -7.32
C SER A 134 -11.04 8.66 -5.86
N ARG A 135 -11.89 8.12 -4.98
CA ARG A 135 -11.92 8.38 -3.53
C ARG A 135 -11.40 7.21 -2.71
N VAL A 136 -10.89 6.16 -3.37
CA VAL A 136 -10.34 4.96 -2.72
C VAL A 136 -8.88 4.85 -3.08
N HIS A 137 -8.04 4.84 -2.06
CA HIS A 137 -6.60 4.72 -2.19
C HIS A 137 -6.11 3.55 -1.34
N VAL A 138 -5.16 2.79 -1.87
CA VAL A 138 -4.55 1.66 -1.18
C VAL A 138 -3.08 1.97 -0.97
N ILE A 139 -2.61 1.92 0.27
CA ILE A 139 -1.21 2.19 0.62
C ILE A 139 -0.62 1.00 1.38
N SER A 140 0.71 0.89 1.42
CA SER A 140 1.37 -0.12 2.24
C SER A 140 1.39 0.31 3.73
N HIS A 141 1.58 -0.66 4.62
CA HIS A 141 1.92 -0.38 6.02
C HIS A 141 3.13 0.54 6.16
N ALA A 142 4.15 0.38 5.30
CA ALA A 142 5.31 1.26 5.27
C ALA A 142 4.96 2.71 4.93
N GLU A 143 4.07 2.95 3.97
CA GLU A 143 3.60 4.30 3.64
C GLU A 143 2.75 4.89 4.77
N SER A 144 1.86 4.09 5.35
CA SER A 144 1.06 4.55 6.48
C SER A 144 1.95 4.93 7.68
N PHE A 145 2.96 4.12 7.97
CA PHE A 145 4.00 4.43 8.96
C PHE A 145 4.71 5.77 8.67
N VAL A 146 5.01 6.07 7.39
CA VAL A 146 5.56 7.38 6.99
C VAL A 146 4.63 8.52 7.39
N TYR A 147 3.36 8.47 7.00
CA TYR A 147 2.41 9.55 7.32
C TYR A 147 2.20 9.70 8.83
N TYR A 148 2.14 8.59 9.57
CA TYR A 148 2.05 8.61 11.03
C TYR A 148 3.25 9.30 11.68
N VAL A 149 4.48 8.91 11.32
CA VAL A 149 5.70 9.48 11.92
C VAL A 149 5.88 10.94 11.54
N MET A 150 5.60 11.28 10.28
CA MET A 150 5.79 12.64 9.76
C MET A 150 4.76 13.64 10.29
N SER A 151 3.62 13.18 10.83
CA SER A 151 2.67 14.03 11.56
C SER A 151 3.08 14.31 13.00
N GLN A 152 4.03 13.53 13.55
CA GLN A 152 4.54 13.74 14.91
C GLN A 152 5.44 14.98 15.00
N LYS A 153 5.67 15.42 16.25
CA LYS A 153 6.62 16.51 16.54
C LYS A 153 8.01 16.19 15.99
N ARG A 154 8.70 17.22 15.49
CA ARG A 154 10.03 17.13 14.84
C ARG A 154 11.08 16.33 15.63
N GLU A 155 10.99 16.34 16.95
CA GLU A 155 11.86 15.59 17.86
C GLU A 155 11.78 14.06 17.68
N VAL A 156 10.60 13.52 17.32
CA VAL A 156 10.38 12.09 17.09
C VAL A 156 11.18 11.60 15.89
N TRP A 157 11.27 12.41 14.84
CA TRP A 157 11.96 12.12 13.57
C TRP A 157 13.15 13.08 13.35
N SER A 158 13.85 13.38 14.44
CA SER A 158 15.10 14.15 14.41
C SER A 158 16.27 13.32 13.88
N ASN A 159 16.25 12.01 14.12
CA ASN A 159 17.09 10.99 13.48
C ASN A 159 16.20 9.91 12.84
N GLN A 160 16.70 8.67 12.72
CA GLN A 160 15.90 7.56 12.21
C GLN A 160 14.80 7.17 13.22
N VAL A 161 13.72 6.59 12.71
CA VAL A 161 12.64 6.03 13.52
C VAL A 161 12.52 4.55 13.18
N GLY A 162 12.66 3.70 14.18
CA GLY A 162 12.42 2.26 14.04
C GLY A 162 11.02 1.92 14.53
N MET A 163 10.40 0.89 13.97
CA MET A 163 9.16 0.33 14.49
C MET A 163 9.23 -1.19 14.49
N PHE A 164 8.90 -1.80 15.62
CA PHE A 164 8.69 -3.24 15.73
C PHE A 164 7.20 -3.51 15.77
N GLU A 165 6.73 -4.34 14.85
CA GLU A 165 5.38 -4.86 14.83
C GLU A 165 5.42 -6.34 15.21
N LEU A 166 4.71 -6.72 16.28
CA LEU A 166 4.55 -8.12 16.66
C LEU A 166 3.06 -8.47 16.67
N SER A 167 2.64 -9.28 15.70
CA SER A 167 1.24 -9.68 15.51
C SER A 167 1.11 -11.19 15.24
N GLU A 168 -0.10 -11.68 15.01
CA GLU A 168 -0.34 -13.08 14.61
C GLU A 168 0.36 -13.42 13.28
N ASN A 169 0.63 -12.41 12.45
CA ASN A 169 1.31 -12.54 11.17
C ASN A 169 2.84 -12.59 11.32
N GLY A 170 3.36 -12.48 12.55
CA GLY A 170 4.78 -12.57 12.85
C GLY A 170 5.39 -11.25 13.31
N LEU A 171 6.70 -11.15 13.13
CA LEU A 171 7.53 -10.05 13.63
C LEU A 171 8.08 -9.28 12.45
N HIS A 172 7.71 -8.02 12.34
CA HIS A 172 8.15 -7.12 11.28
C HIS A 172 8.90 -5.94 11.87
N TYR A 173 9.89 -5.45 11.13
CA TYR A 173 10.61 -4.25 11.46
C TYR A 173 10.49 -3.23 10.33
N TYR A 174 10.21 -1.98 10.70
CA TYR A 174 10.18 -0.86 9.78
C TYR A 174 11.22 0.16 10.19
N GLU A 175 11.88 0.78 9.21
CA GLU A 175 12.85 1.84 9.45
C GLU A 175 12.56 3.04 8.56
N LEU A 176 12.33 4.19 9.19
CA LEU A 176 12.12 5.47 8.51
C LEU A 176 13.35 6.36 8.62
N ARG A 177 13.74 6.92 7.47
CA ARG A 177 14.90 7.81 7.32
C ARG A 177 14.51 9.04 6.52
N VAL A 178 14.83 10.21 7.07
CA VAL A 178 14.61 11.48 6.38
C VAL A 178 15.90 11.95 5.71
N GLN A 179 15.89 12.08 4.39
CA GLN A 179 16.98 12.58 3.58
C GLN A 179 16.66 14.00 3.11
N ARG A 180 17.48 14.98 3.49
CA ARG A 180 17.27 16.37 3.10
C ARG A 180 18.03 16.67 1.81
N GLY A 181 17.31 16.61 0.68
CA GLY A 181 17.84 17.00 -0.62
C GLY A 181 17.83 18.52 -0.84
N LEU A 182 18.56 18.99 -1.86
CA LEU A 182 18.61 20.40 -2.26
C LEU A 182 17.27 20.93 -2.82
N ARG A 183 16.41 20.04 -3.37
CA ARG A 183 15.13 20.42 -4.00
C ARG A 183 13.92 20.07 -3.14
N GLN A 184 13.88 18.86 -2.57
CA GLN A 184 12.77 18.37 -1.76
C GLN A 184 13.30 17.39 -0.72
N MET A 185 12.64 17.34 0.44
CA MET A 185 12.88 16.34 1.46
C MET A 185 12.37 14.98 0.97
N GLN A 186 13.16 13.94 1.12
CA GLN A 186 12.76 12.55 0.84
C GLN A 186 12.59 11.83 2.17
N VAL A 187 11.52 11.05 2.29
CA VAL A 187 11.28 10.18 3.44
C VAL A 187 11.27 8.75 2.91
N VAL A 188 12.30 8.00 3.31
CA VAL A 188 12.47 6.60 2.92
C VAL A 188 11.99 5.73 4.06
N ALA A 189 11.12 4.75 3.78
CA ALA A 189 10.74 3.72 4.74
C ALA A 189 10.94 2.33 4.14
N ASP A 190 11.67 1.50 4.87
CA ASP A 190 11.89 0.09 4.54
C ASP A 190 11.13 -0.80 5.53
N GLN A 191 10.76 -1.99 5.08
CA GLN A 191 10.09 -3.03 5.86
C GLN A 191 10.86 -4.35 5.69
N GLU A 192 11.05 -5.07 6.79
CA GLU A 192 11.70 -6.39 6.85
C GLU A 192 10.81 -7.32 7.68
N GLU A 193 10.38 -8.44 7.11
CA GLU A 193 9.86 -9.58 7.87
C GLU A 193 11.05 -10.29 8.51
N LEU A 194 11.07 -10.39 9.85
CA LEU A 194 12.21 -10.96 10.56
C LEU A 194 12.10 -12.48 10.58
N GLU A 195 13.08 -13.17 10.00
CA GLU A 195 13.14 -14.65 9.95
C GLU A 195 13.11 -15.27 11.35
N GLU A 196 13.59 -14.54 12.36
CA GLU A 196 13.58 -14.96 13.76
C GLU A 196 12.19 -14.85 14.42
N SER A 197 11.11 -14.67 13.65
CA SER A 197 9.76 -14.52 14.16
C SER A 197 9.26 -15.74 14.96
N PHE A 198 8.30 -15.49 15.84
CA PHE A 198 7.61 -16.48 16.67
C PHE A 198 6.12 -16.15 16.74
N HIS A 199 5.30 -17.18 16.95
CA HIS A 199 3.86 -17.02 17.18
C HIS A 199 3.59 -16.49 18.59
N LEU A 200 2.50 -15.71 18.74
CA LEU A 200 2.15 -15.07 20.01
C LEU A 200 1.86 -16.06 21.14
N ASN A 201 1.40 -17.27 20.84
CA ASN A 201 1.16 -18.33 21.82
C ASN A 201 2.42 -18.77 22.59
N VAL A 202 3.62 -18.43 22.11
CA VAL A 202 4.87 -18.66 22.85
C VAL A 202 4.87 -17.87 24.17
N LEU A 203 4.14 -16.76 24.24
CA LEU A 203 4.01 -15.93 25.45
C LEU A 203 3.14 -16.58 26.55
N ASP A 204 2.49 -17.73 26.28
CA ASP A 204 1.65 -18.44 27.26
C ASP A 204 2.47 -19.24 28.30
N SER A 205 3.80 -19.22 28.23
CA SER A 205 4.68 -19.94 29.15
C SER A 205 5.94 -19.14 29.52
N ASP A 206 6.45 -19.30 30.75
CA ASP A 206 7.65 -18.60 31.22
C ASP A 206 8.88 -18.86 30.33
N ALA A 207 9.07 -20.12 29.90
CA ALA A 207 10.18 -20.49 29.03
C ALA A 207 10.06 -19.83 27.64
N GLY A 208 8.84 -19.73 27.12
CA GLY A 208 8.55 -19.07 25.85
C GLY A 208 8.73 -17.55 25.93
N ILE A 209 8.29 -16.90 27.01
CA ILE A 209 8.54 -15.48 27.28
C ILE A 209 10.05 -15.19 27.26
N GLN A 210 10.86 -15.99 27.98
CA GLN A 210 12.31 -15.82 27.99
C GLN A 210 12.98 -16.03 26.62
N MET A 211 12.40 -16.90 25.78
CA MET A 211 12.87 -17.12 24.42
C MET A 211 12.51 -15.92 23.52
N ALA A 212 11.27 -15.46 23.59
CA ALA A 212 10.77 -14.32 22.83
C ALA A 212 11.54 -13.03 23.17
N ASP A 213 11.81 -12.77 24.45
CA ASP A 213 12.58 -11.59 24.89
C ASP A 213 14.03 -11.64 24.35
N ARG A 214 14.66 -12.83 24.37
CA ARG A 214 15.99 -13.05 23.80
C ARG A 214 16.04 -12.83 22.29
N ILE A 215 15.02 -13.31 21.57
CA ILE A 215 14.89 -13.10 20.12
C ILE A 215 14.78 -11.61 19.83
N LEU A 216 13.80 -10.93 20.44
CA LEU A 216 13.59 -9.50 20.24
C LEU A 216 14.83 -8.67 20.59
N SER A 217 15.51 -9.01 21.69
CA SER A 217 16.76 -8.37 22.11
C SER A 217 17.86 -8.51 21.06
N SER A 218 18.01 -9.71 20.47
CA SER A 218 18.99 -9.96 19.42
C SER A 218 18.66 -9.19 18.14
N CYS A 219 17.39 -9.19 17.72
CA CYS A 219 16.92 -8.38 16.60
C CYS A 219 17.19 -6.89 16.84
N ALA A 220 16.85 -6.36 18.02
CA ALA A 220 17.09 -4.96 18.38
C ALA A 220 18.58 -4.60 18.36
N GLU A 221 19.45 -5.48 18.88
CA GLU A 221 20.89 -5.24 18.84
C GLU A 221 21.41 -5.18 17.40
N ARG A 222 20.98 -6.11 16.54
CA ARG A 222 21.35 -6.18 15.12
C ARG A 222 20.86 -4.96 14.34
N LEU A 223 19.56 -4.66 14.43
CA LEU A 223 18.88 -3.64 13.61
C LEU A 223 19.23 -2.22 14.05
N LEU A 224 19.40 -2.01 15.36
CA LEU A 224 19.62 -0.67 15.91
C LEU A 224 21.10 -0.33 16.09
N GLN A 225 22.01 -1.24 15.73
CA GLN A 225 23.45 -1.01 15.80
C GLN A 225 23.90 0.06 14.80
N LYS A 226 24.93 0.84 15.17
CA LYS A 226 25.67 1.76 14.29
C LYS A 226 24.84 2.88 13.64
N ARG A 227 23.55 3.01 13.98
CA ARG A 227 22.64 4.05 13.49
C ARG A 227 22.10 4.86 14.66
N LEU A 228 21.73 6.12 14.38
CA LEU A 228 21.12 7.00 15.36
C LEU A 228 19.61 6.94 15.18
N PHE A 229 18.92 6.52 16.24
CA PHE A 229 17.47 6.52 16.33
C PHE A 229 17.02 7.58 17.32
N SER A 230 16.02 8.37 16.96
CA SER A 230 15.36 9.31 17.88
C SER A 230 14.19 8.67 18.60
N ALA A 231 13.50 7.75 17.93
CA ALA A 231 12.35 7.04 18.47
C ALA A 231 12.30 5.58 17.99
N ILE A 232 11.73 4.73 18.84
CA ILE A 232 11.30 3.37 18.52
C ILE A 232 9.81 3.28 18.82
N ILE A 233 9.03 2.77 17.86
CA ILE A 233 7.59 2.52 18.03
C ILE A 233 7.38 1.01 18.16
N LEU A 234 6.50 0.60 19.06
CA LEU A 234 6.05 -0.77 19.24
C LEU A 234 4.57 -0.83 18.86
N THR A 235 4.19 -1.74 17.97
CA THR A 235 2.81 -1.91 17.50
C THR A 235 2.43 -3.39 17.37
N GLY A 236 1.14 -3.68 17.32
CA GLY A 236 0.61 -5.03 17.23
C GLY A 236 0.41 -5.71 18.59
N ARG A 237 -0.43 -6.77 18.57
CA ARG A 237 -0.95 -7.44 19.77
C ARG A 237 0.13 -7.91 20.74
N GLY A 238 1.30 -8.33 20.24
CA GLY A 238 2.42 -8.77 21.09
C GLY A 238 3.02 -7.67 21.96
N PHE A 239 2.79 -6.40 21.62
CA PHE A 239 3.21 -5.24 22.40
C PHE A 239 2.06 -4.51 23.11
N ALA A 240 0.87 -5.12 23.16
CA ALA A 240 -0.23 -4.61 23.99
C ALA A 240 0.16 -4.52 25.49
N GLN A 241 1.08 -5.40 25.92
CA GLN A 241 1.82 -5.31 27.17
C GLN A 241 3.30 -5.56 26.86
N THR A 242 4.20 -4.82 27.52
CA THR A 242 5.65 -4.90 27.26
C THR A 242 6.46 -5.51 28.40
N ASP A 243 5.84 -5.78 29.56
CA ASP A 243 6.52 -6.21 30.79
C ASP A 243 7.21 -7.57 30.64
N TRP A 244 6.76 -8.39 29.70
CA TRP A 244 7.34 -9.69 29.39
C TRP A 244 8.71 -9.59 28.68
N ALA A 245 9.01 -8.47 28.03
CA ALA A 245 10.18 -8.27 27.16
C ALA A 245 11.25 -7.39 27.82
N SER A 246 11.64 -7.71 29.05
CA SER A 246 12.46 -6.83 29.89
C SER A 246 13.84 -6.51 29.30
N ASP A 247 14.53 -7.49 28.71
CA ASP A 247 15.84 -7.30 28.10
C ASP A 247 15.72 -6.47 26.82
N PHE A 248 14.71 -6.76 25.99
CA PHE A 248 14.43 -6.02 24.77
C PHE A 248 14.12 -4.55 25.08
N MET A 249 13.27 -4.29 26.07
CA MET A 249 12.93 -2.94 26.51
C MET A 249 14.18 -2.19 26.99
N GLN A 250 15.08 -2.83 27.74
CA GLN A 250 16.36 -2.23 28.13
C GLN A 250 17.25 -1.90 26.91
N GLN A 251 17.23 -2.70 25.84
CA GLN A 251 18.00 -2.41 24.63
C GLN A 251 17.44 -1.21 23.86
N ILE A 252 16.13 -1.15 23.65
CA ILE A 252 15.52 -0.11 22.82
C ILE A 252 15.40 1.24 23.54
N CYS A 253 15.35 1.26 24.88
CA CYS A 253 15.28 2.50 25.68
C CYS A 253 16.61 3.25 25.81
N LYS A 254 17.73 2.74 25.25
CA LYS A 254 19.06 3.38 25.35
C LYS A 254 19.12 4.70 24.58
N ARG A 255 18.83 5.82 25.27
CA ARG A 255 18.87 7.21 24.76
C ARG A 255 17.87 7.48 23.61
N ARG A 256 16.78 6.72 23.58
CA ARG A 256 15.72 6.82 22.56
C ARG A 256 14.38 6.99 23.25
N ARG A 257 13.44 7.63 22.57
CA ARG A 257 12.03 7.61 23.00
C ARG A 257 11.42 6.29 22.55
N VAL A 258 10.62 5.67 23.39
CA VAL A 258 9.89 4.44 23.05
C VAL A 258 8.41 4.72 23.24
N PHE A 259 7.62 4.39 22.22
CA PHE A 259 6.18 4.56 22.21
C PHE A 259 5.52 3.20 21.93
N ALA A 260 4.49 2.84 22.67
CA ALA A 260 3.64 1.71 22.36
C ALA A 260 2.33 2.26 21.77
N GLU A 261 2.12 2.04 20.48
CA GLU A 261 1.04 2.63 19.69
C GLU A 261 0.43 1.54 18.83
N MET A 262 -0.77 1.06 19.19
CA MET A 262 -1.39 -0.09 18.51
C MET A 262 -2.03 0.28 17.17
N ASP A 263 -2.30 1.57 16.96
CA ASP A 263 -3.12 2.06 15.85
C ASP A 263 -2.32 2.84 14.78
N VAL A 264 -1.00 2.64 14.73
CA VAL A 264 -0.08 3.38 13.84
C VAL A 264 -0.56 3.38 12.39
N PHE A 265 -0.94 2.20 11.88
CA PHE A 265 -1.33 2.03 10.48
C PHE A 265 -2.69 2.67 10.17
N THR A 266 -3.71 2.50 11.00
CA THR A 266 -5.01 3.14 10.74
C THR A 266 -4.93 4.67 10.88
N ARG A 267 -4.12 5.17 11.83
CA ARG A 267 -3.89 6.61 12.01
C ARG A 267 -3.09 7.20 10.84
N GLY A 268 -2.04 6.53 10.38
CA GLY A 268 -1.27 6.95 9.20
C GLY A 268 -2.13 6.98 7.92
N ALA A 269 -3.02 6.00 7.76
CA ALA A 269 -3.98 5.96 6.66
C ALA A 269 -4.98 7.12 6.75
N LEU A 270 -5.49 7.42 7.95
CA LEU A 270 -6.40 8.56 8.15
C LEU A 270 -5.71 9.88 7.82
N ILE A 271 -4.48 10.10 8.30
CA ILE A 271 -3.68 11.29 8.00
C ILE A 271 -3.52 11.47 6.48
N ARG A 272 -3.22 10.37 5.76
CA ARG A 272 -3.14 10.41 4.30
C ARG A 272 -4.49 10.72 3.67
N SER A 273 -5.57 10.16 4.21
CA SER A 273 -6.94 10.39 3.71
C SER A 273 -7.33 11.87 3.84
N GLU A 274 -6.99 12.51 4.95
CA GLU A 274 -7.19 13.94 5.17
C GLU A 274 -6.35 14.79 4.21
N ASP A 275 -5.06 14.48 4.06
CA ASP A 275 -4.14 15.21 3.18
C ASP A 275 -4.56 15.18 1.70
N LEU A 276 -5.15 14.07 1.24
CA LEU A 276 -5.70 13.94 -0.11
C LEU A 276 -6.93 14.80 -0.38
N CYS A 277 -7.63 15.24 0.66
CA CYS A 277 -8.79 16.13 0.54
C CYS A 277 -8.38 17.61 0.49
N GLU A 278 -7.11 17.93 0.81
CA GLU A 278 -6.60 19.30 0.82
C GLU A 278 -6.10 19.72 -0.56
N ALA A 279 -6.31 20.98 -0.92
CA ALA A 279 -5.84 21.53 -2.20
C ALA A 279 -4.31 21.57 -2.30
N GLN A 280 -3.62 21.64 -1.15
CA GLN A 280 -2.18 21.58 -1.03
C GLN A 280 -1.82 20.70 0.16
N SER A 281 -0.90 19.76 -0.07
CA SER A 281 -0.46 18.85 0.99
C SER A 281 0.25 19.60 2.11
N ALA A 282 -0.07 19.25 3.36
CA ALA A 282 0.70 19.72 4.52
C ALA A 282 2.10 19.06 4.58
N TYR A 283 2.26 17.93 3.89
CA TYR A 283 3.42 17.06 3.94
C TYR A 283 4.34 17.27 2.74
N HIS A 284 5.29 18.18 2.89
CA HIS A 284 6.20 18.62 1.83
C HIS A 284 7.41 17.68 1.66
N PHE A 285 7.15 16.41 1.35
CA PHE A 285 8.20 15.42 1.07
C PHE A 285 7.83 14.45 -0.04
N THR A 286 8.83 13.82 -0.62
CA THR A 286 8.67 12.67 -1.51
C THR A 286 8.74 11.40 -0.67
N CYS A 287 7.67 10.61 -0.66
CA CYS A 287 7.63 9.32 0.04
C CYS A 287 8.28 8.24 -0.84
N ILE A 288 9.22 7.48 -0.29
CA ILE A 288 9.89 6.36 -0.96
C ILE A 288 9.79 5.14 -0.06
N CYS A 289 8.85 4.26 -0.34
CA CYS A 289 8.59 3.07 0.45
C CYS A 289 7.88 2.03 -0.41
N GLU A 290 7.49 0.90 0.19
CA GLU A 290 6.69 -0.09 -0.50
C GLU A 290 5.41 0.54 -1.09
N GLY A 291 5.10 0.28 -2.35
CA GLY A 291 4.00 0.88 -3.10
C GLY A 291 4.36 2.15 -3.89
N ARG A 292 5.57 2.70 -3.70
CA ARG A 292 6.04 3.90 -4.39
C ARG A 292 7.17 3.61 -5.38
N LEU A 293 7.16 4.25 -6.54
CA LEU A 293 8.22 4.11 -7.52
C LEU A 293 9.56 4.64 -6.99
N LYS A 294 10.64 3.89 -7.21
CA LYS A 294 12.02 4.31 -6.86
C LYS A 294 12.78 4.95 -8.03
N THR A 295 12.14 4.98 -9.20
CA THR A 295 12.72 5.41 -10.47
C THR A 295 11.77 6.39 -11.18
N THR A 296 12.30 7.54 -11.58
CA THR A 296 11.60 8.46 -12.49
C THR A 296 11.70 7.92 -13.92
N VAL A 297 10.56 7.78 -14.58
CA VAL A 297 10.42 7.31 -15.96
C VAL A 297 10.10 8.50 -16.85
N SER A 298 10.89 8.70 -17.90
CA SER A 298 10.64 9.76 -18.89
C SER A 298 10.73 9.24 -20.31
N LEU A 299 9.86 9.73 -21.17
CA LEU A 299 9.86 9.45 -22.61
C LEU A 299 10.67 10.51 -23.33
N LYS A 300 11.57 10.10 -24.24
CA LYS A 300 12.21 11.03 -25.17
C LYS A 300 11.18 11.49 -26.19
N ILE A 301 10.94 12.80 -26.28
CA ILE A 301 9.99 13.40 -27.22
C ILE A 301 10.63 14.56 -27.99
N GLN A 302 9.97 14.96 -29.07
CA GLN A 302 10.29 16.19 -29.79
C GLN A 302 9.04 17.07 -29.84
N GLU A 303 9.13 18.26 -29.27
CA GLU A 303 8.05 19.26 -29.29
C GLU A 303 8.55 20.52 -30.01
N ARG A 304 7.83 20.96 -31.05
CA ARG A 304 8.19 22.14 -31.86
C ARG A 304 9.66 22.13 -32.30
N GLU A 305 10.12 20.99 -32.80
CA GLU A 305 11.49 20.74 -33.26
C GLU A 305 12.60 20.80 -32.20
N LYS A 306 12.23 20.85 -30.91
CA LYS A 306 13.18 20.75 -29.80
C LYS A 306 13.08 19.37 -29.17
N GLU A 307 14.22 18.70 -29.04
CA GLU A 307 14.31 17.49 -28.23
C GLU A 307 14.04 17.81 -26.76
N GLY A 308 13.26 16.95 -26.11
CA GLY A 308 12.89 17.09 -24.70
C GLY A 308 12.61 15.74 -24.06
N GLN A 309 12.21 15.79 -22.80
CA GLN A 309 11.75 14.62 -22.04
C GLN A 309 10.37 14.91 -21.47
N LEU A 310 9.43 13.99 -21.69
CA LEU A 310 8.14 13.97 -21.02
C LEU A 310 8.25 13.05 -19.80
N VAL A 311 8.12 13.60 -18.59
CA VAL A 311 8.08 12.79 -17.37
C VAL A 311 6.75 12.06 -17.34
N LEU A 312 6.80 10.74 -17.36
CA LEU A 312 5.63 9.87 -17.34
C LEU A 312 5.27 9.47 -15.91
N ALA A 313 6.29 9.23 -15.09
CA ALA A 313 6.17 8.87 -13.68
C ALA A 313 7.40 9.39 -12.94
N SER A 314 7.22 9.89 -11.73
CA SER A 314 8.29 10.36 -10.85
C SER A 314 8.57 9.33 -9.75
N ALA A 315 9.81 9.28 -9.27
CA ALA A 315 10.11 8.59 -8.02
C ALA A 315 9.24 9.16 -6.89
N GLY A 316 8.57 8.29 -6.15
CA GLY A 316 7.59 8.59 -5.10
C GLY A 316 6.14 8.56 -5.54
N ASP A 317 5.86 8.42 -6.84
CA ASP A 317 4.48 8.23 -7.32
C ASP A 317 3.97 6.82 -6.93
N SER A 318 2.66 6.71 -6.68
CA SER A 318 2.01 5.42 -6.43
C SER A 318 2.00 4.59 -7.72
N TRP A 319 2.56 3.38 -7.70
CA TRP A 319 2.74 2.61 -8.93
C TRP A 319 1.40 2.23 -9.59
N TYR A 320 0.35 1.93 -8.82
CA TYR A 320 -0.94 1.48 -9.37
C TYR A 320 -1.82 2.62 -9.87
N GLU A 321 -1.65 3.82 -9.31
CA GLU A 321 -2.36 5.03 -9.75
C GLU A 321 -1.70 5.64 -10.98
N THR A 322 -0.39 5.41 -11.15
CA THR A 322 0.40 6.01 -12.22
C THR A 322 0.23 5.23 -13.52
N LYS A 323 -0.66 5.73 -14.37
CA LYS A 323 -0.90 5.21 -15.72
C LYS A 323 -1.21 6.35 -16.67
N MET A 324 -0.91 6.15 -17.95
CA MET A 324 -1.25 7.10 -19.01
C MET A 324 -1.64 6.34 -20.26
N THR A 325 -2.49 6.96 -21.07
CA THR A 325 -2.65 6.60 -22.49
C THR A 325 -2.54 7.87 -23.31
N ALA A 326 -1.67 7.87 -24.30
CA ALA A 326 -1.42 9.03 -25.15
C ALA A 326 -1.02 8.61 -26.57
N GLU A 327 -1.31 9.48 -27.54
CA GLU A 327 -0.91 9.28 -28.93
C GLU A 327 0.40 10.01 -29.25
N PHE A 328 1.26 9.38 -30.05
CA PHE A 328 2.53 9.94 -30.50
C PHE A 328 2.72 9.72 -31.99
N ILE A 329 3.46 10.62 -32.65
CA ILE A 329 3.94 10.42 -34.02
C ILE A 329 5.41 9.99 -33.93
N VAL A 330 5.71 8.83 -34.50
CA VAL A 330 7.07 8.28 -34.51
C VAL A 330 7.90 9.02 -35.55
N SER A 331 9.09 9.47 -35.16
CA SER A 331 10.04 10.12 -36.06
C SER A 331 11.42 9.47 -35.98
N GLY A 332 12.07 9.30 -37.13
CA GLY A 332 13.37 8.67 -37.26
C GLY A 332 13.31 7.15 -37.16
N THR A 333 14.11 6.58 -36.27
CA THR A 333 14.14 5.13 -36.01
C THR A 333 12.77 4.68 -35.46
N PRO A 334 12.19 3.58 -35.96
CA PRO A 334 10.89 3.08 -35.50
C PRO A 334 11.02 2.39 -34.13
N GLU A 335 11.31 3.19 -33.10
CA GLU A 335 11.46 2.76 -31.71
C GLU A 335 10.91 3.82 -30.75
N VAL A 336 10.59 3.40 -29.53
CA VAL A 336 10.22 4.28 -28.42
C VAL A 336 11.33 4.25 -27.38
N GLU A 337 11.87 5.41 -27.02
CA GLU A 337 13.02 5.52 -26.11
C GLU A 337 12.60 6.10 -24.75
N PHE A 338 12.79 5.30 -23.69
CA PHE A 338 12.58 5.68 -22.30
C PHE A 338 13.91 5.94 -21.61
N SER A 339 13.85 6.85 -20.65
CA SER A 339 14.92 7.25 -19.76
C SER A 339 14.50 6.94 -18.33
N LEU A 340 15.23 6.03 -17.69
CA LEU A 340 15.01 5.58 -16.32
C LEU A 340 16.07 6.22 -15.42
N GLN A 341 15.61 6.99 -14.44
CA GLN A 341 16.45 7.68 -13.46
C GLN A 341 16.10 7.21 -12.04
N PRO A 342 16.86 6.24 -11.49
CA PRO A 342 16.72 5.82 -10.10
C PRO A 342 17.00 6.97 -9.12
N LEU A 343 16.45 6.86 -7.91
CA LEU A 343 16.69 7.80 -6.81
C LEU A 343 18.16 7.83 -6.37
N GLU A 344 18.78 6.65 -6.29
CA GLU A 344 20.21 6.52 -6.03
C GLU A 344 21.02 7.01 -7.25
N PRO A 345 22.24 7.54 -7.04
CA PRO A 345 23.07 8.12 -8.11
C PRO A 345 23.60 7.10 -9.15
N ARG A 346 22.94 5.95 -9.31
CA ARG A 346 23.18 5.01 -10.41
C ARG A 346 23.06 5.74 -11.75
N LYS A 347 23.86 5.27 -12.71
CA LYS A 347 23.84 5.81 -14.07
C LYS A 347 22.43 5.65 -14.65
N LYS A 348 21.87 6.77 -15.12
CA LYS A 348 20.68 6.85 -15.97
C LYS A 348 20.69 5.70 -16.98
N LYS A 349 19.60 4.92 -17.02
CA LYS A 349 19.44 3.78 -17.93
C LYS A 349 18.51 4.18 -19.06
N THR A 350 18.90 3.90 -20.30
CA THR A 350 18.06 4.10 -21.47
C THR A 350 17.48 2.76 -21.90
N VAL A 351 16.17 2.72 -22.15
CA VAL A 351 15.46 1.54 -22.66
C VAL A 351 14.83 1.90 -23.99
N LYS A 352 15.06 1.08 -25.02
CA LYS A 352 14.51 1.26 -26.36
C LYS A 352 13.58 0.10 -26.68
N ILE A 353 12.36 0.40 -27.08
CA ILE A 353 11.37 -0.59 -27.49
C ILE A 353 11.22 -0.46 -29.02
N PRO A 354 11.77 -1.40 -29.81
CA PRO A 354 11.62 -1.37 -31.25
C PRO A 354 10.17 -1.67 -31.65
N LEU A 355 9.66 -0.98 -32.68
CA LEU A 355 8.30 -1.18 -33.21
C LEU A 355 8.26 -2.38 -34.17
N GLU A 356 8.73 -3.53 -33.70
CA GLU A 356 8.87 -4.72 -34.53
C GLU A 356 7.52 -5.20 -35.08
N GLY A 357 7.51 -5.51 -36.39
CA GLY A 357 6.32 -5.96 -37.09
C GLY A 357 5.35 -4.83 -37.50
N PHE A 358 5.64 -3.57 -37.17
CA PHE A 358 4.92 -2.43 -37.75
C PHE A 358 5.34 -2.27 -39.23
N PRO A 359 4.44 -1.79 -40.11
CA PRO A 359 4.79 -1.58 -41.50
C PRO A 359 5.87 -0.50 -41.64
N LYS A 360 6.77 -0.68 -42.62
CA LYS A 360 7.75 0.35 -42.97
C LYS A 360 7.04 1.47 -43.71
N ARG A 361 6.98 2.64 -43.09
CA ARG A 361 6.39 3.85 -43.67
C ARG A 361 7.41 5.00 -43.69
N PRO A 362 7.20 6.05 -44.49
CA PRO A 362 8.01 7.26 -44.44
C PRO A 362 8.06 7.87 -43.02
N ASP A 363 9.06 8.72 -42.78
CA ASP A 363 9.19 9.41 -41.50
C ASP A 363 7.91 10.18 -41.14
N ARG A 364 7.55 10.21 -39.85
CA ARG A 364 6.36 10.91 -39.31
C ARG A 364 5.01 10.47 -39.88
N THR A 365 4.92 9.26 -40.42
CA THR A 365 3.66 8.67 -40.94
C THR A 365 3.19 7.44 -40.17
N THR A 366 3.73 7.24 -38.96
CA THR A 366 3.27 6.23 -38.02
C THR A 366 2.83 6.94 -36.74
N ARG A 367 1.52 7.00 -36.53
CA ARG A 367 0.93 7.37 -35.26
C ARG A 367 0.75 6.12 -34.41
N ILE A 368 1.12 6.23 -33.15
CA ILE A 368 0.95 5.17 -32.17
C ILE A 368 0.06 5.65 -31.03
N GLU A 369 -0.75 4.75 -30.49
CA GLU A 369 -1.30 4.89 -29.15
C GLU A 369 -0.36 4.14 -28.21
N MET A 370 0.09 4.81 -27.16
CA MET A 370 0.91 4.22 -26.11
C MET A 370 0.15 4.29 -24.79
N ALA A 371 -0.11 3.13 -24.20
CA ALA A 371 -0.55 3.02 -22.82
C ALA A 371 0.61 2.49 -21.96
N PHE A 372 0.81 3.07 -20.78
CA PHE A 372 1.74 2.51 -19.81
C PHE A 372 1.12 2.49 -18.41
N GLY A 373 1.66 1.59 -17.59
CA GLY A 373 1.39 1.50 -16.15
C GLY A 373 2.45 0.62 -15.50
N PHE A 374 2.20 0.22 -14.25
CA PHE A 374 3.14 -0.59 -13.48
C PHE A 374 2.44 -1.79 -12.85
N THR A 375 3.16 -2.90 -12.70
CA THR A 375 2.70 -4.08 -11.95
C THR A 375 3.38 -4.23 -10.59
N GLY A 376 4.14 -3.21 -10.20
CA GLY A 376 4.89 -3.13 -8.95
C GLY A 376 5.93 -2.02 -9.03
N GLU A 377 6.71 -1.87 -7.97
CA GLU A 377 7.69 -0.78 -7.83
C GLU A 377 8.83 -0.80 -8.86
N ASP A 378 9.14 -2.00 -9.39
CA ASP A 378 10.32 -2.24 -10.21
C ASP A 378 9.97 -2.66 -11.65
N THR A 379 8.69 -2.72 -12.02
CA THR A 379 8.23 -3.22 -13.32
C THR A 379 7.19 -2.31 -13.97
N MET A 380 7.56 -1.73 -15.10
CA MET A 380 6.67 -0.99 -15.99
C MET A 380 6.16 -1.89 -17.12
N ILE A 381 4.88 -1.77 -17.46
CA ILE A 381 4.28 -2.36 -18.65
C ILE A 381 3.96 -1.26 -19.64
N VAL A 382 4.38 -1.45 -20.89
CA VAL A 382 4.08 -0.56 -22.02
C VAL A 382 3.34 -1.33 -23.10
N MET A 383 2.22 -0.78 -23.54
CA MET A 383 1.42 -1.25 -24.66
C MET A 383 1.49 -0.21 -25.78
N ILE A 384 1.91 -0.61 -26.97
CA ILE A 384 2.01 0.28 -28.14
C ILE A 384 1.16 -0.28 -29.26
N ARG A 385 0.21 0.51 -29.76
CA ARG A 385 -0.70 0.14 -30.85
C ARG A 385 -0.49 1.02 -32.08
N ASP A 386 -0.38 0.40 -33.25
CA ASP A 386 -0.31 1.13 -34.53
C ASP A 386 -1.68 1.72 -34.90
N LEU A 387 -1.75 3.05 -34.95
CA LEU A 387 -2.92 3.81 -35.40
C LEU A 387 -2.81 4.28 -36.86
N GLY A 388 -1.72 3.95 -37.57
CA GLY A 388 -1.50 4.44 -38.93
C GLY A 388 -1.34 5.96 -39.00
N PHE A 389 -1.77 6.58 -40.10
CA PHE A 389 -1.80 8.02 -40.30
C PHE A 389 -2.89 8.38 -41.33
N GLY A 390 -4.15 8.20 -40.92
CA GLY A 390 -5.32 8.39 -41.78
C GLY A 390 -5.38 7.36 -42.92
N GLU A 391 -6.07 7.72 -43.99
CA GLU A 391 -6.27 6.84 -45.16
C GLU A 391 -5.00 6.60 -45.96
N LEU A 392 -4.06 7.56 -45.94
CA LEU A 392 -2.77 7.46 -46.65
C LEU A 392 -1.91 6.32 -46.11
N PHE A 393 -2.01 6.07 -44.80
CA PHE A 393 -1.27 5.04 -44.11
C PHE A 393 -2.19 4.31 -43.14
N PRO A 394 -2.97 3.32 -43.59
CA PRO A 394 -3.97 2.67 -42.76
C PRO A 394 -3.37 2.03 -41.50
N ALA A 395 -4.14 2.08 -40.41
CA ALA A 395 -3.78 1.42 -39.15
C ALA A 395 -3.73 -0.10 -39.34
N THR A 396 -2.67 -0.75 -38.86
CA THR A 396 -2.64 -2.22 -38.77
C THR A 396 -3.28 -2.73 -37.48
N ASN A 397 -3.48 -1.85 -36.49
CA ASN A 397 -3.90 -2.21 -35.13
C ASN A 397 -2.99 -3.24 -34.44
N ARG A 398 -1.78 -3.45 -34.98
CA ARG A 398 -0.80 -4.32 -34.36
C ARG A 398 -0.41 -3.75 -33.01
N MET A 399 -0.30 -4.62 -32.01
CA MET A 399 0.07 -4.26 -30.64
C MET A 399 1.41 -4.88 -30.26
N ILE A 400 2.20 -4.12 -29.53
CA ILE A 400 3.41 -4.56 -28.85
C ILE A 400 3.16 -4.41 -27.36
N LYS A 401 3.39 -5.47 -26.60
CA LYS A 401 3.42 -5.45 -25.13
C LYS A 401 4.87 -5.67 -24.69
N GLN A 402 5.39 -4.78 -23.85
CA GLN A 402 6.72 -4.89 -23.31
C GLN A 402 6.71 -4.68 -21.80
N GLU A 403 7.39 -5.57 -21.08
CA GLU A 403 7.72 -5.41 -19.67
C GLU A 403 9.14 -4.83 -19.56
N VAL A 404 9.30 -3.82 -18.70
CA VAL A 404 10.55 -3.10 -18.51
C VAL A 404 10.89 -3.05 -17.02
N SER A 405 12.03 -3.65 -16.65
CA SER A 405 12.58 -3.52 -15.30
C SER A 405 13.22 -2.16 -15.10
N LEU A 406 12.84 -1.50 -14.00
CA LEU A 406 13.19 -0.11 -13.68
C LEU A 406 14.61 0.09 -13.15
#